data_AF-A0A966Q9K8-F1
#
_entry.id   AF-A0A966Q9K8-F1
#
_cell.length_a   1.000
_cell.length_b   1.000
_cell.length_c   1.000
_cell.angle_alpha   90.00
_cell.angle_beta   90.00
_cell.angle_gamma   90.00
#
_symmetry.space_group_name_H-M   'P 1'
#
loop_
_entity.id
_entity.type
_entity.pdbx_description
1 polymer ?
#
loop_
_entity_poly.entity_id
_entity_poly.type
_entity_poly.pdbx_seq_one_letter_code
_entity_poly.pdbx_strand_id
1 'polypeptide(L)'
;GAGGSVAATGTGAQSVGATVHSASTGAGAVGLLASANQTLNLNGGVSGNGDFNKTGSGTLKVGDSADFTGTLNVNEGKVLVAGNLGATSTTVMGSGSLLGGSGTVGSVVWNAGATYEWQLRSATDWDLLRVAGTMDLSLLSSGSKFNLSLLSDGSFDLGGGYEWTFLQASNFGSLSGLTLGADITNLFNISAGGFNGGSDATGIKVLVGSTADGFTSLNIQASSVPEPSAQSLFLLGLGGMLGMRVLRRKEGDKV
;
A
#
# COMPACT_ATOMS: atom_id res chain seq x y z
N GLY A 1 -26.49 -6.99 15.81
CA GLY A 1 -26.83 -8.24 16.50
C GLY A 1 -25.90 -8.42 17.68
N ALA A 2 -26.26 -9.26 18.66
CA ALA A 2 -25.30 -9.71 19.67
C ALA A 2 -24.08 -10.37 18.96
N GLY A 3 -22.89 -10.23 19.54
CA GLY A 3 -21.64 -10.76 18.99
C GLY A 3 -21.63 -12.23 18.62
N GLY A 4 -20.67 -12.63 17.80
CA GLY A 4 -20.48 -14.02 17.39
C GLY A 4 -19.67 -14.15 16.11
N SER A 5 -19.08 -15.33 15.90
CA SER A 5 -18.40 -15.64 14.64
C SER A 5 -19.33 -16.40 13.70
N VAL A 6 -19.41 -15.95 12.45
CA VAL A 6 -20.09 -16.66 11.36
C VAL A 6 -19.01 -17.22 10.45
N ALA A 7 -19.06 -18.53 10.22
CA ALA A 7 -18.24 -19.22 9.24
C ALA A 7 -19.16 -19.74 8.14
N ALA A 8 -18.82 -19.47 6.90
CA ALA A 8 -19.57 -20.04 5.79
C ALA A 8 -19.06 -21.47 5.53
N THR A 9 -19.97 -22.43 5.37
CA THR A 9 -19.62 -23.82 5.07
C THR A 9 -19.50 -24.00 3.56
N GLY A 10 -18.30 -24.28 3.04
CA GLY A 10 -18.06 -24.55 1.62
C GLY A 10 -16.88 -23.78 1.02
N THR A 11 -16.53 -24.10 -0.23
CA THR A 11 -15.46 -23.44 -1.00
C THR A 11 -16.06 -22.45 -2.02
N GLY A 12 -15.21 -21.62 -2.63
CA GLY A 12 -15.63 -20.69 -3.68
C GLY A 12 -16.27 -19.40 -3.13
N ALA A 13 -16.99 -18.70 -4.00
CA ALA A 13 -17.61 -17.42 -3.69
C ALA A 13 -19.01 -17.60 -3.07
N GLN A 14 -19.21 -17.04 -1.89
CA GLN A 14 -20.49 -16.99 -1.20
C GLN A 14 -20.87 -15.52 -0.98
N SER A 15 -22.16 -15.21 -1.08
CA SER A 15 -22.62 -13.82 -0.98
C SER A 15 -23.62 -13.64 0.16
N VAL A 16 -23.45 -12.57 0.91
CA VAL A 16 -24.40 -12.07 1.91
C VAL A 16 -25.03 -10.81 1.33
N GLY A 17 -26.30 -10.89 0.94
CA GLY A 17 -27.03 -9.76 0.39
C GLY A 17 -27.51 -8.76 1.44
N ALA A 18 -27.66 -9.19 2.70
CA ALA A 18 -28.06 -8.33 3.79
C ALA A 18 -26.88 -7.52 4.34
N THR A 19 -27.14 -6.32 4.84
CA THR A 19 -26.16 -5.54 5.59
C THR A 19 -25.82 -6.25 6.90
N VAL A 20 -24.53 -6.41 7.19
CA VAL A 20 -24.07 -6.95 8.47
C VAL A 20 -23.94 -5.80 9.47
N HIS A 21 -24.68 -5.86 10.57
CA HIS A 21 -24.67 -4.81 11.59
C HIS A 21 -23.80 -5.19 12.79
N SER A 22 -22.67 -4.49 12.97
CA SER A 22 -21.79 -4.63 14.13
C SER A 22 -21.93 -3.46 15.11
N ALA A 23 -22.27 -3.75 16.36
CA ALA A 23 -22.53 -2.75 17.41
C ALA A 23 -21.79 -3.06 18.73
N SER A 24 -20.93 -4.07 18.75
CA SER A 24 -20.24 -4.52 19.95
C SER A 24 -18.75 -4.70 19.67
N THR A 25 -17.92 -4.58 20.69
CA THR A 25 -16.46 -4.65 20.60
C THR A 25 -15.90 -5.87 21.35
N GLY A 26 -14.63 -6.18 21.12
CA GLY A 26 -13.93 -7.26 21.81
C GLY A 26 -14.58 -8.64 21.60
N ALA A 27 -14.82 -9.38 22.69
CA ALA A 27 -15.43 -10.72 22.62
C ALA A 27 -16.87 -10.72 22.08
N GLY A 28 -17.56 -9.57 22.16
CA GLY A 28 -18.89 -9.37 21.59
C GLY A 28 -18.87 -8.88 20.14
N ALA A 29 -17.72 -8.78 19.50
CA ALA A 29 -17.61 -8.33 18.12
C ALA A 29 -18.27 -9.31 17.14
N VAL A 30 -18.66 -8.79 15.97
CA VAL A 30 -19.02 -9.64 14.84
C VAL A 30 -17.74 -10.19 14.23
N GLY A 31 -17.64 -11.52 14.11
CA GLY A 31 -16.54 -12.19 13.43
C GLY A 31 -17.01 -12.85 12.14
N LEU A 32 -16.23 -12.72 11.07
CA LEU A 32 -16.38 -13.52 9.86
C LEU A 32 -15.12 -14.33 9.60
N LEU A 33 -15.29 -15.65 9.56
CA LEU A 33 -14.25 -16.59 9.19
C LEU A 33 -14.39 -16.94 7.71
N ALA A 34 -13.45 -16.47 6.88
CA ALA A 34 -13.31 -16.95 5.51
C ALA A 34 -12.19 -17.99 5.44
N SER A 35 -12.52 -19.24 5.16
CA SER A 35 -11.53 -20.32 5.07
C SER A 35 -10.74 -20.27 3.75
N ALA A 36 -9.66 -21.07 3.66
CA ALA A 36 -8.88 -21.19 2.44
C ALA A 36 -9.77 -21.50 1.22
N ASN A 37 -9.46 -20.89 0.08
CA ASN A 37 -10.23 -21.00 -1.16
C ASN A 37 -11.69 -20.54 -1.06
N GLN A 38 -12.03 -19.76 -0.05
CA GLN A 38 -13.34 -19.13 0.09
C GLN A 38 -13.25 -17.62 -0.17
N THR A 39 -14.27 -17.09 -0.84
CA THR A 39 -14.52 -15.64 -0.92
C THR A 39 -15.89 -15.35 -0.34
N LEU A 40 -15.96 -14.50 0.68
CA LEU A 40 -17.22 -14.00 1.22
C LEU A 40 -17.48 -12.60 0.69
N ASN A 41 -18.57 -12.42 -0.04
CA ASN A 41 -18.98 -11.13 -0.60
C ASN A 41 -20.09 -10.53 0.28
N LEU A 42 -19.79 -9.44 0.99
CA LEU A 42 -20.78 -8.67 1.73
C LEU A 42 -21.38 -7.61 0.81
N ASN A 43 -22.27 -8.04 -0.08
CA ASN A 43 -22.89 -7.16 -1.06
C ASN A 43 -23.79 -6.10 -0.41
N GLY A 44 -24.42 -6.44 0.72
CA GLY A 44 -25.20 -5.49 1.52
C GLY A 44 -24.35 -4.58 2.42
N GLY A 45 -23.02 -4.74 2.41
CA GLY A 45 -22.10 -3.96 3.22
C GLY A 45 -22.10 -4.30 4.71
N VAL A 46 -21.40 -3.46 5.47
CA VAL A 46 -21.32 -3.47 6.94
C VAL A 46 -21.84 -2.13 7.46
N SER A 47 -22.48 -2.14 8.64
CA SER A 47 -22.94 -0.93 9.33
C SER A 47 -22.70 -1.02 10.83
N GLY A 48 -22.84 0.11 11.51
CA GLY A 48 -22.72 0.21 12.96
C GLY A 48 -21.33 0.64 13.41
N ASN A 49 -21.13 0.65 14.73
CA ASN A 49 -19.98 1.28 15.40
C ASN A 49 -19.12 0.29 16.20
N GLY A 50 -19.43 -1.00 16.14
CA GLY A 50 -18.69 -2.06 16.81
C GLY A 50 -17.46 -2.54 16.04
N ASP A 51 -16.81 -3.55 16.59
CA ASP A 51 -15.70 -4.23 15.92
C ASP A 51 -16.25 -5.26 14.91
N PHE A 52 -15.60 -5.34 13.77
CA PHE A 52 -15.85 -6.32 12.73
C PHE A 52 -14.56 -7.08 12.44
N ASN A 53 -14.52 -8.34 12.83
CA ASN A 53 -13.31 -9.15 12.82
C ASN A 53 -13.29 -10.09 11.62
N LYS A 54 -12.37 -9.89 10.68
CA LYS A 54 -12.07 -10.84 9.62
C LYS A 54 -10.98 -11.80 10.07
N THR A 55 -11.27 -13.10 10.03
CA THR A 55 -10.31 -14.19 10.32
C THR A 55 -10.28 -15.21 9.18
N GLY A 56 -9.34 -16.15 9.26
CA GLY A 56 -9.11 -17.20 8.26
C GLY A 56 -8.40 -16.70 7.01
N SER A 57 -7.74 -17.61 6.31
CA SER A 57 -6.88 -17.31 5.15
C SER A 57 -7.63 -16.94 3.86
N GLY A 58 -8.96 -17.06 3.84
CA GLY A 58 -9.80 -16.71 2.70
C GLY A 58 -9.97 -15.21 2.48
N THR A 59 -10.73 -14.88 1.43
CA THR A 59 -11.02 -13.50 1.02
C THR A 59 -12.36 -13.01 1.55
N LEU A 60 -12.41 -11.78 2.03
CA LEU A 60 -13.63 -11.03 2.28
C LEU A 60 -13.69 -9.85 1.31
N LYS A 61 -14.73 -9.79 0.48
CA LYS A 61 -15.04 -8.62 -0.34
C LYS A 61 -16.10 -7.80 0.38
N VAL A 62 -15.77 -6.55 0.69
CA VAL A 62 -16.67 -5.61 1.37
C VAL A 62 -17.29 -4.71 0.31
N GLY A 63 -18.61 -4.72 0.24
CA GLY A 63 -19.39 -3.76 -0.56
C GLY A 63 -19.44 -2.38 0.08
N ASP A 64 -20.30 -1.51 -0.44
CA ASP A 64 -20.46 -0.17 0.11
C ASP A 64 -20.99 -0.22 1.54
N SER A 65 -20.30 0.44 2.46
CA SER A 65 -20.44 0.35 3.91
C SER A 65 -20.28 1.73 4.54
N ALA A 66 -20.91 2.74 3.93
CA ALA A 66 -20.80 4.15 4.32
C ALA A 66 -21.23 4.42 5.78
N ASP A 67 -22.19 3.65 6.30
CA ASP A 67 -22.71 3.76 7.67
C ASP A 67 -21.90 2.98 8.71
N PHE A 68 -20.79 2.36 8.31
CA PHE A 68 -19.86 1.73 9.25
C PHE A 68 -18.93 2.78 9.84
N THR A 69 -18.98 2.96 11.15
CA THR A 69 -18.11 3.89 11.90
C THR A 69 -17.24 3.16 12.91
N GLY A 70 -17.27 1.83 12.89
CA GLY A 70 -16.54 0.97 13.82
C GLY A 70 -15.15 0.60 13.35
N THR A 71 -14.62 -0.49 13.91
CA THR A 71 -13.28 -0.99 13.59
C THR A 71 -13.36 -2.26 12.75
N LEU A 72 -12.79 -2.26 11.55
CA LEU A 72 -12.55 -3.48 10.78
C LEU A 72 -11.17 -4.04 11.18
N ASN A 73 -11.15 -5.14 11.92
CA ASN A 73 -9.91 -5.85 12.25
C ASN A 73 -9.66 -6.95 11.23
N VAL A 74 -8.60 -6.80 10.43
CA VAL A 74 -8.16 -7.83 9.47
C VAL A 74 -7.07 -8.67 10.13
N ASN A 75 -7.50 -9.70 10.85
CA ASN A 75 -6.58 -10.55 11.61
C ASN A 75 -5.83 -11.52 10.71
N GLU A 76 -6.50 -12.04 9.66
CA GLU A 76 -5.94 -12.99 8.71
C GLU A 76 -6.61 -12.90 7.33
N GLY A 77 -5.88 -13.36 6.31
CA GLY A 77 -6.37 -13.49 4.94
C GLY A 77 -6.48 -12.14 4.23
N LYS A 78 -7.36 -12.09 3.22
CA LYS A 78 -7.49 -10.94 2.31
C LYS A 78 -8.80 -10.19 2.54
N VAL A 79 -8.74 -8.86 2.54
CA VAL A 79 -9.89 -7.98 2.40
C VAL A 79 -9.77 -7.21 1.09
N LEU A 80 -10.84 -7.25 0.29
CA LEU A 80 -11.01 -6.45 -0.90
C LEU A 80 -12.07 -5.39 -0.64
N VAL A 81 -11.68 -4.12 -0.61
CA VAL A 81 -12.62 -3.00 -0.48
C VAL A 81 -12.96 -2.50 -1.88
N ALA A 82 -14.20 -2.72 -2.31
CA ALA A 82 -14.67 -2.34 -3.65
C ALA A 82 -15.60 -1.11 -3.64
N GLY A 83 -15.90 -0.55 -2.46
CA GLY A 83 -16.77 0.62 -2.26
C GLY A 83 -16.21 1.55 -1.18
N ASN A 84 -17.07 2.22 -0.42
CA ASN A 84 -16.64 3.02 0.72
C ASN A 84 -16.80 2.23 2.01
N LEU A 85 -15.74 2.12 2.80
CA LEU A 85 -15.83 1.79 4.22
C LEU A 85 -15.87 3.12 4.97
N GLY A 86 -16.96 3.37 5.71
CA GLY A 86 -17.35 4.70 6.19
C GLY A 86 -16.18 5.58 6.66
N ALA A 87 -16.23 6.87 6.33
CA ALA A 87 -15.09 7.77 6.45
C ALA A 87 -14.52 7.92 7.88
N THR A 88 -15.33 7.61 8.90
CA THR A 88 -14.94 7.64 10.32
C THR A 88 -14.59 6.26 10.89
N SER A 89 -14.71 5.19 10.10
CA SER A 89 -14.26 3.84 10.47
C SER A 89 -12.74 3.78 10.62
N THR A 90 -12.27 2.72 11.28
CA THR A 90 -10.83 2.38 11.32
C THR A 90 -10.63 0.98 10.80
N THR A 91 -9.66 0.78 9.91
CA THR A 91 -9.22 -0.56 9.49
C THR A 91 -7.88 -0.87 10.13
N VAL A 92 -7.81 -1.95 10.89
CA VAL A 92 -6.56 -2.42 11.52
C VAL A 92 -6.07 -3.64 10.75
N MET A 93 -4.92 -3.50 10.10
CA MET A 93 -4.32 -4.61 9.34
C MET A 93 -3.38 -5.40 10.26
N GLY A 94 -3.69 -6.67 10.53
CA GLY A 94 -2.84 -7.57 11.29
C GLY A 94 -1.63 -8.08 10.50
N SER A 95 -0.61 -8.61 11.17
CA SER A 95 0.53 -9.22 10.47
C SER A 95 0.08 -10.39 9.58
N GLY A 96 0.58 -10.45 8.34
CA GLY A 96 0.19 -11.48 7.37
C GLY A 96 -1.18 -11.28 6.71
N SER A 97 -1.93 -10.25 7.11
CA SER A 97 -3.16 -9.85 6.41
C SER A 97 -2.85 -9.16 5.08
N LEU A 98 -3.84 -9.14 4.19
CA LEU A 98 -3.75 -8.49 2.90
C LEU A 98 -4.94 -7.54 2.69
N LEU A 99 -4.64 -6.31 2.28
CA LEU A 99 -5.62 -5.36 1.77
C LEU A 99 -5.44 -5.19 0.27
N GLY A 100 -6.54 -5.12 -0.47
CA GLY A 100 -6.55 -4.72 -1.86
C GLY A 100 -7.89 -4.12 -2.27
N GLY A 101 -8.04 -3.83 -3.56
CA GLY A 101 -9.20 -3.16 -4.12
C GLY A 101 -9.03 -1.64 -4.19
N SER A 102 -9.88 -1.01 -4.99
CA SER A 102 -9.82 0.39 -5.37
C SER A 102 -10.75 1.30 -4.56
N GLY A 103 -11.24 0.81 -3.42
CA GLY A 103 -12.21 1.51 -2.57
C GLY A 103 -11.60 2.62 -1.71
N THR A 104 -12.48 3.37 -1.04
CA THR A 104 -12.09 4.34 -0.01
C THR A 104 -12.34 3.73 1.37
N VAL A 105 -11.38 3.85 2.28
CA VAL A 105 -11.52 3.47 3.69
C VAL A 105 -11.46 4.71 4.57
N GLY A 106 -11.90 4.60 5.83
CA GLY A 106 -11.76 5.65 6.84
C GLY A 106 -10.30 5.87 7.23
N SER A 107 -9.96 5.63 8.50
CA SER A 107 -8.56 5.56 8.95
C SER A 107 -8.01 4.14 8.79
N VAL A 108 -6.70 4.00 8.70
CA VAL A 108 -6.01 2.71 8.63
C VAL A 108 -4.87 2.69 9.62
N VAL A 109 -4.77 1.62 10.41
CA VAL A 109 -3.60 1.29 11.24
C VAL A 109 -2.87 0.15 10.56
N TRP A 110 -1.65 0.42 10.08
CA TRP A 110 -0.86 -0.57 9.37
C TRP A 110 0.16 -1.23 10.30
N ASN A 111 -0.12 -2.45 10.76
CA ASN A 111 0.86 -3.20 11.53
C ASN A 111 1.92 -3.81 10.60
N ALA A 112 3.14 -3.96 11.12
CA ALA A 112 4.22 -4.59 10.39
C ALA A 112 3.87 -6.01 9.93
N GLY A 113 4.29 -6.35 8.71
CA GLY A 113 4.01 -7.64 8.08
C GLY A 113 2.66 -7.72 7.37
N ALA A 114 1.79 -6.71 7.48
CA ALA A 114 0.61 -6.60 6.63
C ALA A 114 1.00 -6.22 5.19
N THR A 115 0.22 -6.71 4.22
CA THR A 115 0.47 -6.58 2.78
C THR A 115 -0.60 -5.73 2.09
N TYR A 116 -0.16 -4.75 1.30
CA TYR A 116 -1.01 -4.11 0.30
C TYR A 116 -0.68 -4.74 -1.05
N GLU A 117 -1.69 -5.31 -1.69
CA GLU A 117 -1.57 -5.81 -3.06
C GLU A 117 -2.06 -4.71 -4.00
N TRP A 118 -1.12 -4.14 -4.73
CA TRP A 118 -1.37 -3.09 -5.70
C TRP A 118 -1.24 -3.66 -7.11
N GLN A 119 -2.29 -3.52 -7.91
CA GLN A 119 -2.35 -4.06 -9.26
C GLN A 119 -2.32 -2.94 -10.31
N LEU A 120 -1.37 -3.04 -11.23
CA LEU A 120 -1.27 -2.25 -12.45
C LEU A 120 -1.91 -3.05 -13.59
N ARG A 121 -3.22 -2.87 -13.78
CA ARG A 121 -3.99 -3.54 -14.83
C ARG A 121 -4.41 -2.60 -15.96
N SER A 122 -4.44 -3.15 -17.18
CA SER A 122 -5.04 -2.51 -18.37
C SER A 122 -6.52 -2.12 -18.12
N ALA A 123 -6.74 -0.85 -17.76
CA ALA A 123 -7.95 -0.04 -18.01
C ALA A 123 -9.32 -0.42 -17.38
N THR A 124 -9.39 -1.20 -16.29
CA THR A 124 -10.63 -1.25 -15.46
C THR A 124 -10.43 -1.18 -13.94
N ASP A 125 -9.24 -1.45 -13.42
CA ASP A 125 -8.98 -1.56 -11.98
C ASP A 125 -7.64 -0.88 -11.63
N TRP A 126 -7.63 0.45 -11.56
CA TRP A 126 -6.55 1.15 -10.87
C TRP A 126 -6.82 1.04 -9.37
N ASP A 127 -6.11 0.12 -8.69
CA ASP A 127 -6.18 -0.08 -7.24
C ASP A 127 -5.51 1.11 -6.53
N LEU A 128 -6.14 2.27 -6.54
CA LEU A 128 -5.73 3.35 -5.65
C LEU A 128 -6.43 3.16 -4.32
N LEU A 129 -5.68 2.77 -3.28
CA LEU A 129 -6.19 2.81 -1.92
C LEU A 129 -6.29 4.26 -1.48
N ARG A 130 -7.51 4.70 -1.19
CA ARG A 130 -7.75 6.01 -0.59
C ARG A 130 -8.15 5.87 0.86
N VAL A 131 -7.44 6.57 1.73
CA VAL A 131 -7.66 6.64 3.17
C VAL A 131 -8.21 8.03 3.49
N ALA A 132 -9.51 8.12 3.73
CA ALA A 132 -10.19 9.38 4.06
C ALA A 132 -9.70 9.98 5.38
N GLY A 133 -9.27 9.13 6.31
CA GLY A 133 -8.70 9.51 7.60
C GLY A 133 -7.18 9.36 7.64
N THR A 134 -6.68 9.04 8.83
CA THR A 134 -5.24 8.86 9.06
C THR A 134 -4.79 7.49 8.60
N MET A 135 -3.74 7.42 7.77
CA MET A 135 -2.92 6.24 7.55
C MET A 135 -1.81 6.21 8.61
N ASP A 136 -2.01 5.46 9.67
CA ASP A 136 -1.05 5.31 10.77
C ASP A 136 0.00 4.24 10.42
N LEU A 137 1.23 4.72 10.20
CA LEU A 137 2.42 3.92 9.92
C LEU A 137 3.41 3.92 11.10
N SER A 138 3.01 4.39 12.28
CA SER A 138 3.90 4.60 13.43
C SER A 138 4.55 3.33 13.97
N LEU A 139 3.98 2.17 13.67
CA LEU A 139 4.50 0.85 14.09
C LEU A 139 5.54 0.28 13.11
N LEU A 140 5.82 0.98 12.01
CA LEU A 140 6.80 0.56 11.02
C LEU A 140 8.22 1.02 11.37
N SER A 141 9.19 0.21 10.98
CA SER A 141 10.63 0.50 11.06
C SER A 141 11.39 -0.25 9.98
N SER A 142 12.71 -0.06 9.91
CA SER A 142 13.56 -0.84 8.99
C SER A 142 13.56 -2.35 9.28
N GLY A 143 13.23 -2.76 10.51
CA GLY A 143 13.09 -4.18 10.89
C GLY A 143 11.64 -4.69 10.85
N SER A 144 10.65 -3.79 10.77
CA SER A 144 9.22 -4.09 10.87
C SER A 144 8.48 -3.34 9.76
N LYS A 145 8.37 -3.94 8.58
CA LYS A 145 8.03 -3.22 7.35
C LYS A 145 6.58 -3.41 6.89
N PHE A 146 6.13 -2.48 6.06
CA PHE A 146 4.96 -2.61 5.19
C PHE A 146 5.32 -3.51 4.01
N ASN A 147 4.53 -4.57 3.75
CA ASN A 147 4.71 -5.36 2.54
C ASN A 147 3.92 -4.73 1.39
N LEU A 148 4.60 -4.37 0.30
CA LEU A 148 3.98 -3.86 -0.91
C LEU A 148 4.18 -4.88 -2.02
N SER A 149 3.08 -5.47 -2.49
CA SER A 149 3.10 -6.38 -3.63
C SER A 149 2.63 -5.65 -4.87
N LEU A 150 3.53 -5.51 -5.84
CA LEU A 150 3.32 -4.85 -7.12
C LEU A 150 3.03 -5.93 -8.14
N LEU A 151 1.83 -5.95 -8.68
CA LEU A 151 1.45 -6.91 -9.71
C LEU A 151 1.11 -6.16 -10.98
N SER A 152 1.74 -6.54 -12.09
CA SER A 152 1.38 -6.07 -13.42
C SER A 152 0.80 -7.22 -14.22
N ASP A 153 -0.24 -6.96 -14.99
CA ASP A 153 -0.69 -7.86 -16.06
C ASP A 153 -0.49 -7.25 -17.45
N GLY A 154 0.10 -6.04 -17.49
CA GLY A 154 0.45 -5.30 -18.69
C GLY A 154 1.92 -5.43 -19.05
N SER A 155 2.26 -4.82 -20.18
CA SER A 155 3.62 -4.74 -20.71
C SER A 155 4.39 -3.56 -20.08
N PHE A 156 4.40 -3.45 -18.75
CA PHE A 156 5.11 -2.39 -18.03
C PHE A 156 6.53 -2.81 -17.68
N ASP A 157 7.50 -1.92 -17.90
CA ASP A 157 8.91 -2.13 -17.55
C ASP A 157 9.27 -1.22 -16.37
N LEU A 158 9.70 -1.81 -15.25
CA LEU A 158 10.13 -1.09 -14.06
C LEU A 158 11.39 -0.23 -14.30
N GLY A 159 12.17 -0.53 -15.35
CA GLY A 159 13.32 0.28 -15.77
C GLY A 159 12.96 1.57 -16.52
N GLY A 160 11.68 1.77 -16.85
CA GLY A 160 11.22 2.84 -17.75
C GLY A 160 11.18 4.26 -17.17
N GLY A 161 11.49 4.46 -15.88
CA GLY A 161 11.45 5.80 -15.27
C GLY A 161 10.04 6.26 -14.88
N TYR A 162 9.17 5.33 -14.50
CA TYR A 162 7.78 5.63 -14.19
C TYR A 162 7.58 6.08 -12.75
N GLU A 163 6.57 6.92 -12.55
CA GLU A 163 6.04 7.29 -11.25
C GLU A 163 4.55 6.95 -11.17
N TRP A 164 4.15 6.25 -10.12
CA TRP A 164 2.75 5.85 -9.91
C TRP A 164 2.31 6.06 -8.46
N THR A 165 1.14 6.64 -8.28
CA THR A 165 0.50 6.71 -6.96
C THR A 165 -0.24 5.41 -6.67
N PHE A 166 0.13 4.74 -5.58
CA PHE A 166 -0.54 3.51 -5.14
C PHE A 166 -1.45 3.74 -3.93
N LEU A 167 -1.19 4.81 -3.16
CA LEU A 167 -1.91 5.09 -1.93
C LEU A 167 -2.03 6.61 -1.72
N GLN A 168 -3.21 7.02 -1.29
CA GLN A 168 -3.48 8.39 -0.85
C GLN A 168 -4.12 8.40 0.53
N ALA A 169 -3.70 9.33 1.39
CA ALA A 169 -4.27 9.52 2.73
C ALA A 169 -4.44 11.00 3.04
N SER A 170 -5.48 11.36 3.79
CA SER A 170 -5.63 12.74 4.25
C SER A 170 -4.54 13.13 5.25
N ASN A 171 -4.00 12.15 5.97
CA ASN A 171 -2.92 12.30 6.92
C ASN A 171 -2.12 10.99 7.03
N PHE A 172 -0.79 11.03 6.96
CA PHE A 172 0.07 9.85 7.17
C PHE A 172 0.56 9.71 8.61
N GLY A 173 -0.09 10.38 9.56
CA GLY A 173 0.27 10.38 10.97
C GLY A 173 1.72 10.80 11.18
N SER A 174 2.58 9.82 11.47
CA SER A 174 4.01 9.99 11.71
C SER A 174 4.80 10.52 10.52
N LEU A 175 4.31 10.37 9.28
CA LEU A 175 5.02 10.85 8.07
C LEU A 175 4.56 12.23 7.58
N SER A 176 3.54 12.84 8.19
CA SER A 176 2.94 14.09 7.70
C SER A 176 3.84 15.32 7.79
N GLY A 177 4.99 15.21 8.47
CA GLY A 177 6.03 16.25 8.50
C GLY A 177 7.16 16.05 7.50
N LEU A 178 7.13 14.98 6.69
CA LEU A 178 8.17 14.72 5.70
C LEU A 178 8.03 15.65 4.49
N THR A 179 9.17 16.04 3.92
CA THR A 179 9.22 16.86 2.70
C THR A 179 8.75 16.06 1.49
N LEU A 180 8.11 16.73 0.53
CA LEU A 180 7.80 16.14 -0.77
C LEU A 180 9.06 15.58 -1.42
N GLY A 181 8.95 14.38 -1.99
CA GLY A 181 10.06 13.61 -2.56
C GLY A 181 10.92 12.86 -1.55
N ALA A 182 10.59 12.89 -0.25
CA ALA A 182 11.32 12.11 0.75
C ALA A 182 11.22 10.61 0.45
N ASP A 183 12.38 9.94 0.41
CA ASP A 183 12.50 8.50 0.23
C ASP A 183 12.24 7.76 1.55
N ILE A 184 11.16 6.99 1.59
CA ILE A 184 10.73 6.19 2.74
C ILE A 184 10.78 4.69 2.44
N THR A 185 11.49 4.28 1.39
CA THR A 185 11.61 2.86 0.94
C THR A 185 12.09 1.93 2.06
N ASN A 186 12.85 2.46 3.03
CA ASN A 186 13.30 1.69 4.20
C ASN A 186 12.16 1.14 5.06
N LEU A 187 10.94 1.72 4.99
CA LEU A 187 9.75 1.23 5.68
C LEU A 187 9.00 0.14 4.90
N PHE A 188 9.40 -0.14 3.65
CA PHE A 188 8.72 -1.05 2.74
C PHE A 188 9.57 -2.28 2.42
N ASN A 189 8.89 -3.41 2.35
CA ASN A 189 9.35 -4.64 1.72
C ASN A 189 8.58 -4.79 0.42
N ILE A 190 9.27 -4.63 -0.70
CA ILE A 190 8.64 -4.51 -2.01
C ILE A 190 8.89 -5.80 -2.78
N SER A 191 7.82 -6.36 -3.33
CA SER A 191 7.87 -7.47 -4.28
C SER A 191 7.20 -7.04 -5.57
N ALA A 192 7.75 -7.44 -6.72
CA ALA A 192 7.16 -7.16 -8.02
C ALA A 192 6.90 -8.47 -8.78
N GLY A 193 5.84 -8.50 -9.58
CA GLY A 193 5.50 -9.66 -10.41
C GLY A 193 4.75 -9.23 -11.67
N GLY A 194 4.98 -9.94 -12.78
CA GLY A 194 4.26 -9.71 -14.04
C GLY A 194 4.66 -8.44 -14.80
N PHE A 195 5.84 -7.87 -14.50
CA PHE A 195 6.44 -6.78 -15.29
C PHE A 195 7.35 -7.34 -16.40
N ASN A 196 7.46 -6.60 -17.50
CA ASN A 196 8.47 -6.84 -18.54
C ASN A 196 9.86 -6.55 -17.96
N GLY A 197 10.82 -7.40 -18.27
CA GLY A 197 12.18 -7.30 -17.71
C GLY A 197 12.37 -8.06 -16.39
N GLY A 198 11.32 -8.64 -15.82
CA GLY A 198 11.40 -9.57 -14.68
C GLY A 198 10.59 -9.12 -13.47
N SER A 199 10.73 -9.87 -12.38
CA SER A 199 10.06 -9.65 -11.08
C SER A 199 10.94 -8.89 -10.06
N ASP A 200 12.10 -8.38 -10.49
CA ASP A 200 13.03 -7.73 -9.59
C ASP A 200 12.52 -6.35 -9.19
N ALA A 201 12.24 -6.17 -7.90
CA ALA A 201 11.89 -4.88 -7.31
C ALA A 201 13.12 -3.96 -7.09
N THR A 202 14.28 -4.34 -7.64
CA THR A 202 15.53 -3.58 -7.51
C THR A 202 15.39 -2.22 -8.17
N GLY A 203 15.74 -1.15 -7.46
CA GLY A 203 15.65 0.23 -7.96
C GLY A 203 14.26 0.87 -7.82
N ILE A 204 13.31 0.17 -7.18
CA ILE A 204 12.03 0.76 -6.80
C ILE A 204 12.20 1.56 -5.51
N LYS A 205 11.70 2.79 -5.53
CA LYS A 205 11.59 3.66 -4.36
C LYS A 205 10.14 3.97 -4.02
N VAL A 206 9.88 4.17 -2.74
CA VAL A 206 8.63 4.76 -2.25
C VAL A 206 8.93 6.19 -1.78
N LEU A 207 8.28 7.14 -2.44
CA LEU A 207 8.47 8.57 -2.21
C LEU A 207 7.19 9.20 -1.67
N VAL A 208 7.34 10.21 -0.81
CA VAL A 208 6.24 11.08 -0.40
C VAL A 208 5.87 11.98 -1.58
N GLY A 209 4.67 11.81 -2.12
CA GLY A 209 4.15 12.59 -3.24
C GLY A 209 3.41 13.85 -2.81
N SER A 210 2.87 14.61 -3.76
CA SER A 210 2.17 15.87 -3.53
C SER A 210 0.86 15.70 -2.75
N THR A 211 0.43 16.80 -2.12
CA THR A 211 -0.91 16.94 -1.54
C THR A 211 -1.85 17.62 -2.54
N ALA A 212 -2.94 16.95 -2.90
CA ALA A 212 -4.01 17.49 -3.74
C ALA A 212 -5.38 17.01 -3.21
N ASP A 213 -6.40 17.87 -3.31
CA ASP A 213 -7.77 17.56 -2.84
C ASP A 213 -7.85 17.10 -1.37
N GLY A 214 -6.92 17.55 -0.53
CA GLY A 214 -6.84 17.17 0.88
C GLY A 214 -6.17 15.81 1.14
N PHE A 215 -5.58 15.17 0.12
CA PHE A 215 -4.86 13.91 0.22
C PHE A 215 -3.39 14.05 -0.16
N THR A 216 -2.50 13.54 0.69
CA THR A 216 -1.09 13.31 0.34
C THR A 216 -0.96 11.94 -0.32
N SER A 217 -0.06 11.81 -1.28
CA SER A 217 0.19 10.56 -2.00
C SER A 217 1.46 9.87 -1.52
N LEU A 218 1.50 8.54 -1.60
CA LEU A 218 2.74 7.78 -1.70
C LEU A 218 2.88 7.24 -3.11
N ASN A 219 4.05 7.48 -3.67
CA ASN A 219 4.36 7.17 -5.05
C ASN A 219 5.45 6.12 -5.12
N ILE A 220 5.32 5.24 -6.08
CA ILE A 220 6.39 4.37 -6.53
C ILE A 220 7.15 5.11 -7.61
N GLN A 221 8.46 5.22 -7.45
CA GLN A 221 9.37 5.62 -8.51
C GLN A 221 10.20 4.40 -8.92
N ALA A 222 10.10 4.01 -10.18
CA ALA A 222 10.86 2.91 -10.74
C ALA A 222 11.89 3.47 -11.72
N SER A 223 13.18 3.30 -11.44
CA SER A 223 14.25 3.80 -12.31
C SER A 223 15.31 2.72 -12.56
N SER A 224 15.77 2.61 -13.81
CA SER A 224 16.90 1.75 -14.19
C SER A 224 18.27 2.39 -13.95
N VAL A 225 18.32 3.68 -13.57
CA VAL A 225 19.58 4.43 -13.44
C VAL A 225 20.13 4.22 -12.03
N PRO A 226 21.27 3.52 -11.86
CA PRO A 226 21.96 3.52 -10.58
C PRO A 226 22.34 4.97 -10.26
N GLU A 227 21.98 5.47 -9.08
CA GLU A 227 22.55 6.74 -8.63
C GLU A 227 24.07 6.63 -8.73
N PRO A 228 24.76 7.57 -9.42
CA PRO A 228 26.21 7.50 -9.53
C PRO A 228 26.76 7.45 -8.11
N SER A 229 27.50 6.38 -7.79
CA SER A 229 28.09 6.24 -6.47
C SER A 229 28.87 7.52 -6.15
N ALA A 230 28.77 8.02 -4.92
CA ALA A 230 29.50 9.23 -4.53
C ALA A 230 31.01 9.14 -4.90
N GLN A 231 31.56 7.92 -4.91
CA GLN A 231 32.90 7.59 -5.37
C GLN A 231 33.11 7.83 -6.87
N SER A 232 32.17 7.42 -7.74
CA SER A 232 32.24 7.66 -9.18
C SER A 232 32.15 9.15 -9.52
N LEU A 233 31.30 9.90 -8.79
CA LEU A 233 31.21 11.35 -8.95
C LEU A 233 32.49 12.06 -8.45
N PHE A 234 33.07 11.58 -7.35
CA PHE A 234 34.32 12.11 -6.80
C PHE A 234 35.53 11.84 -7.72
N LEU A 235 35.60 10.64 -8.30
CA LEU A 235 36.64 10.28 -9.27
C LEU A 235 36.51 11.06 -10.59
N LEU A 236 35.29 11.28 -11.09
CA LEU A 236 35.05 12.16 -12.24
C LEU A 236 35.44 13.61 -11.93
N GLY A 237 35.12 14.11 -10.73
CA GLY A 237 35.53 15.44 -10.28
C GLY A 237 37.05 15.61 -10.20
N LEU A 238 37.76 14.61 -9.64
CA LEU A 238 39.22 14.60 -9.59
C LEU A 238 39.85 14.48 -10.99
N GLY A 239 39.32 13.62 -11.84
CA GLY A 239 39.77 13.44 -13.22
C GLY A 239 39.62 14.72 -14.05
N GLY A 240 38.50 15.43 -13.90
CA GLY A 240 38.26 16.72 -14.57
C GLY A 240 39.23 17.81 -14.11
N MET A 241 39.52 17.89 -12.80
CA MET A 241 40.49 18.85 -12.26
C MET A 241 41.92 18.57 -12.72
N LEU A 242 42.32 17.29 -12.80
CA LEU A 242 43.63 16.90 -13.33
C LEU A 242 43.74 17.17 -14.83
N GLY A 243 42.69 16.91 -15.60
CA GLY A 243 42.60 17.23 -17.03
C GLY A 243 42.78 18.73 -17.31
N MET A 244 42.08 19.59 -16.56
CA MET A 244 42.25 21.05 -16.68
C MET A 244 43.67 21.52 -16.29
N ARG A 245 44.31 20.87 -15.32
CA ARG A 245 45.69 21.19 -14.94
C ARG A 245 46.71 20.83 -16.03
N VAL A 246 46.47 19.75 -16.78
CA VAL A 246 47.33 19.35 -17.92
C VAL A 246 47.10 20.27 -19.12
N LEU A 247 45.86 20.67 -19.39
CA LEU A 247 45.54 21.62 -20.46
C LEU A 247 46.15 23.01 -20.22
N ARG A 248 46.07 23.54 -19.00
CA ARG A 248 46.73 24.81 -18.63
C ARG A 248 48.25 24.78 -18.79
N ARG A 249 48.89 23.62 -18.61
CA ARG A 249 50.33 23.47 -18.83
C ARG A 249 50.71 23.48 -20.31
N LYS A 250 49.86 22.92 -21.19
CA LYS A 250 50.09 22.93 -22.64
C LYS A 250 49.84 24.29 -23.29
N GLU A 251 49.01 25.13 -22.69
CA GLU A 251 48.80 26.51 -23.16
C GLU A 251 49.92 27.47 -22.72
N GLY A 252 50.64 27.14 -21.64
CA GLY A 252 51.81 27.91 -21.18
C GLY A 252 53.09 27.72 -22.01
N ASP A 253 53.16 26.68 -22.85
CA ASP A 253 54.32 26.38 -23.72
C ASP A 253 54.21 27.03 -25.13
N LYS A 254 53.22 27.91 -25.36
CA LYS A 254 53.01 28.61 -26.64
C LYS A 254 53.40 30.10 -26.65
N VAL A 255 54.25 30.55 -25.73
CA VAL A 255 54.79 31.93 -25.71
C VAL A 255 56.30 31.91 -25.93
#